data_AF-A0A7S0Q739-F1
#
_entry.id   AF-A0A7S0Q739-F1
#
_cell.length_a   1.000
_cell.length_b   1.000
_cell.length_c   1.000
_cell.angle_alpha   90.00
_cell.angle_beta   90.00
_cell.angle_gamma   90.00
#
_symmetry.space_group_name_H-M   'P 1'
#
loop_
_entity.id
_entity.type
_entity.pdbx_description
1 polymer ?
#
loop_
_entity_poly.entity_id
_entity_poly.type
_entity_poly.pdbx_seq_one_letter_code
_entity_poly.pdbx_strand_id
1 'polypeptide(L)'
;AHARTHGLQLFSYFRYAADPMPRGSIPIASVLRVDYVGEIDGHADCFAVTTPSRRYIFQPDAPAGGEAETESAMQVAYSWVKALVRAKARYLMAQADDSFATSTIWN
;
A
#
# COMPACT_ATOMS: atom_id res chain seq x y z
N ALA A 1 24.40 -18.82 -7.75
CA ALA A 1 23.03 -18.55 -7.28
C ALA A 1 22.93 -17.09 -6.86
N HIS A 2 22.33 -16.22 -7.68
CA HIS A 2 21.99 -14.85 -7.26
C HIS A 2 20.66 -14.93 -6.52
N ALA A 3 20.70 -14.90 -5.19
CA ALA A 3 19.51 -14.60 -4.41
C ALA A 3 19.07 -13.18 -4.83
N ARG A 4 17.93 -13.07 -5.51
CA ARG A 4 17.27 -11.77 -5.66
C ARG A 4 16.88 -11.35 -4.25
N THR A 5 17.68 -10.50 -3.62
CA THR A 5 17.20 -9.71 -2.49
C THR A 5 16.09 -8.84 -3.03
N HIS A 6 14.86 -9.31 -2.92
CA HIS A 6 13.68 -8.50 -3.13
C HIS A 6 13.79 -7.32 -2.17
N GLY A 7 14.16 -6.16 -2.71
CA GLY A 7 14.28 -4.93 -1.92
C GLY A 7 13.02 -4.75 -1.09
N LEU A 8 13.19 -4.44 0.19
CA LEU A 8 12.09 -4.30 1.14
C LEU A 8 11.07 -3.29 0.59
N GLN A 9 9.90 -3.79 0.16
CA GLN A 9 8.83 -2.92 -0.33
C GLN A 9 8.07 -2.34 0.86
N LEU A 10 8.09 -1.02 0.97
CA LEU A 10 7.49 -0.27 2.07
C LEU A 10 6.43 0.69 1.53
N PHE A 11 5.31 0.76 2.23
CA PHE A 11 4.38 1.88 2.15
C PHE A 11 4.70 2.85 3.30
N SER A 12 5.24 4.01 2.98
CA SER A 12 5.71 4.99 3.98
C SER A 12 4.87 6.26 3.95
N TYR A 13 4.64 6.84 5.13
CA TYR A 13 3.94 8.11 5.27
C TYR A 13 4.83 9.11 6.00
N PHE A 14 4.76 10.36 5.56
CA PHE A 14 5.58 11.47 6.04
C PHE A 14 4.66 12.51 6.70
N ARG A 15 5.22 13.35 7.57
CA ARG A 15 4.45 14.46 8.14
C ARG A 15 4.35 15.59 7.11
N TYR A 16 5.44 15.84 6.38
CA TYR A 16 5.51 16.77 5.27
C TYR A 16 6.21 16.13 4.07
N ALA A 17 5.85 16.55 2.86
CA ALA A 17 6.42 16.00 1.63
C ALA A 17 7.95 16.21 1.52
N ALA A 18 8.47 17.25 2.16
CA ALA A 18 9.90 17.58 2.17
C ALA A 18 10.70 16.88 3.28
N ASP A 19 10.04 16.10 4.16
CA ASP A 19 10.73 15.44 5.26
C ASP A 19 11.73 14.39 4.72
N PRO A 20 12.99 14.38 5.21
CA PRO A 20 14.00 13.43 4.75
C PRO A 20 13.78 12.01 5.27
N MET A 21 12.90 11.83 6.26
CA MET A 21 12.61 10.54 6.89
C MET A 21 11.11 10.34 7.07
N PRO A 22 10.59 9.11 6.87
CA PRO A 22 9.18 8.84 7.06
C PRO A 22 8.80 8.91 8.54
N ARG A 23 7.57 9.36 8.80
CA ARG A 23 6.97 9.29 10.13
C ARG A 23 6.68 7.84 10.53
N GLY A 24 6.40 6.99 9.54
CA GLY A 24 6.29 5.55 9.71
C GLY A 24 6.23 4.82 8.37
N SER A 25 6.45 3.51 8.44
CA SER A 25 6.46 2.63 7.27
C SER A 25 5.75 1.32 7.59
N ILE A 26 4.99 0.84 6.61
CA ILE A 26 4.28 -0.44 6.64
C ILE A 26 4.94 -1.35 5.60
N PRO A 27 5.60 -2.45 6.01
CA PRO A 27 6.10 -3.43 5.07
C PRO A 27 4.94 -4.05 4.28
N ILE A 28 5.02 -4.06 2.95
CA ILE A 28 3.99 -4.66 2.09
C ILE A 28 3.81 -6.15 2.42
N ALA A 29 4.89 -6.82 2.81
CA ALA A 29 4.87 -8.18 3.34
C ALA A 29 3.86 -8.38 4.47
N SER A 30 3.76 -7.40 5.38
CA SER A 30 2.90 -7.44 6.57
C SER A 30 1.44 -7.08 6.31
N VAL A 31 1.10 -6.55 5.13
CA VAL A 31 -0.27 -6.16 4.81
C VAL A 31 -1.12 -7.41 4.60
N LEU A 32 -2.19 -7.54 5.39
CA LEU A 32 -3.19 -8.61 5.30
C LEU A 32 -4.35 -8.20 4.38
N ARG A 33 -4.79 -6.95 4.49
CA ARG A 33 -5.96 -6.43 3.78
C ARG A 33 -5.84 -4.93 3.55
N VAL A 34 -6.38 -4.47 2.41
CA VAL A 34 -6.55 -3.05 2.09
C VAL A 34 -7.99 -2.85 1.64
N ASP A 35 -8.71 -1.93 2.29
CA ASP A 35 -10.14 -1.73 2.07
C ASP A 35 -10.47 -0.26 1.89
N TYR A 36 -11.40 0.04 1.00
CA TYR A 36 -12.14 1.29 1.08
C TYR A 36 -13.14 1.19 2.23
N VAL A 37 -13.18 2.19 3.11
CA VAL A 37 -14.01 2.16 4.33
C VAL A 37 -15.03 3.28 4.40
N GLY A 38 -15.06 4.19 3.42
CA GLY A 38 -16.02 5.29 3.38
C GLY A 38 -15.78 6.28 4.51
N GLU A 39 -16.77 6.52 5.35
CA GLU A 39 -16.68 7.48 6.45
C GLU A 39 -16.28 6.82 7.77
N ILE A 40 -15.29 7.39 8.47
CA ILE A 40 -14.88 7.00 9.83
C ILE A 40 -14.59 8.25 10.65
N ASP A 41 -15.16 8.35 11.85
CA ASP A 41 -14.89 9.44 12.82
C ASP A 41 -15.04 10.86 12.22
N GLY A 42 -15.99 11.04 11.30
CA GLY A 42 -16.22 12.31 10.59
C GLY A 42 -15.28 12.57 9.40
N HIS A 43 -14.42 11.61 9.06
CA HIS A 43 -13.55 11.65 7.89
C HIS A 43 -14.13 10.80 6.76
N ALA A 44 -14.59 11.44 5.70
CA ALA A 44 -15.13 10.78 4.50
C ALA A 44 -14.02 10.20 3.61
N ASP A 45 -14.42 9.29 2.70
CA ASP A 45 -13.58 8.72 1.64
C ASP A 45 -12.25 8.11 2.13
N CYS A 46 -12.28 7.46 3.29
CA CYS A 46 -11.12 6.83 3.88
C CYS A 46 -10.84 5.45 3.27
N PHE A 47 -9.59 5.02 3.37
CA PHE A 47 -9.18 3.63 3.18
C PHE A 47 -8.41 3.12 4.40
N ALA A 48 -8.46 1.81 4.63
CA ALA A 48 -7.78 1.14 5.72
C ALA A 48 -6.73 0.15 5.22
N VAL A 49 -5.59 0.09 5.92
CA VAL A 49 -4.55 -0.94 5.75
C VAL A 49 -4.49 -1.75 7.03
N THR A 50 -4.76 -3.04 6.94
CA THR A 50 -4.74 -3.95 8.09
C THR A 50 -3.49 -4.80 8.07
N THR A 51 -2.76 -4.79 9.18
CA THR A 51 -1.58 -5.62 9.47
C THR A 51 -1.88 -6.50 10.70
N PRO A 52 -1.05 -7.52 11.02
CA PRO A 52 -1.30 -8.39 12.17
C PRO A 52 -1.40 -7.65 13.52
N SER A 53 -0.68 -6.54 13.67
CA SER A 53 -0.60 -5.80 14.93
C SER A 53 -1.43 -4.52 14.95
N ARG A 54 -1.83 -4.00 13.79
CA ARG A 54 -2.47 -2.68 13.71
C ARG A 54 -3.32 -2.51 12.45
N ARG A 55 -4.43 -1.79 12.62
CA ARG A 55 -5.23 -1.21 11.53
C ARG A 55 -4.88 0.28 11.40
N TYR A 56 -4.49 0.68 10.20
CA TYR A 56 -4.21 2.07 9.83
C TYR A 56 -5.37 2.60 9.00
N ILE A 57 -5.76 3.86 9.22
CA ILE A 57 -6.82 4.54 8.48
C ILE A 57 -6.19 5.79 7.85
N PHE A 58 -6.45 5.98 6.56
CA PHE A 58 -5.91 7.08 5.77
C PHE A 58 -7.07 7.81 5.09
N GLN A 59 -7.08 9.12 5.26
CA GLN A 59 -7.95 10.02 4.51
C GLN A 59 -7.09 10.73 3.46
N PRO A 60 -7.28 10.44 2.16
CA PRO A 60 -6.66 11.24 1.11
C PRO A 60 -7.38 12.58 0.97
N ASP A 61 -6.62 13.63 0.72
CA ASP A 61 -7.19 14.91 0.33
C ASP A 61 -7.73 14.82 -1.11
N ALA A 62 -8.88 15.45 -1.36
CA ALA A 62 -9.27 15.76 -2.73
C ALA A 62 -8.23 16.72 -3.34
N PRO A 63 -7.87 16.60 -4.63
CA PRO A 63 -7.03 17.59 -5.28
C PRO A 63 -7.70 18.97 -5.17
N ALA A 64 -6.96 19.99 -4.69
CA ALA A 64 -7.45 21.36 -4.69
C ALA A 64 -7.65 21.80 -6.15
N GLY A 65 -8.89 22.18 -6.49
CA GLY A 65 -9.38 22.24 -7.87
C GLY A 65 -8.65 23.20 -8.82
N GLY A 66 -8.62 22.78 -10.07
CA GLY A 66 -8.65 23.61 -11.28
C GLY A 66 -9.64 22.96 -12.26
N GLU A 67 -10.29 23.73 -13.13
CA GLU A 67 -11.51 23.40 -13.92
C GLU A 67 -11.42 22.20 -14.91
N ALA A 68 -10.48 21.28 -14.76
CA ALA A 68 -10.39 20.04 -15.52
C ALA A 68 -10.51 18.84 -14.57
N GLU A 69 -11.67 18.17 -14.61
CA GLU A 69 -11.93 16.83 -14.03
C GLU A 69 -11.16 16.53 -12.74
N THR A 70 -11.42 17.30 -11.69
CA THR A 70 -10.85 17.01 -10.36
C THR A 70 -11.36 15.65 -9.88
N GLU A 71 -10.45 14.66 -9.75
CA GLU A 71 -10.80 13.36 -9.16
C GLU A 71 -11.46 13.58 -7.78
N SER A 72 -12.60 12.94 -7.52
CA SER A 72 -13.23 13.03 -6.20
C SER A 72 -12.34 12.36 -5.14
N ALA A 73 -12.42 12.80 -3.88
CA ALA A 73 -11.67 12.16 -2.78
C ALA A 73 -11.90 10.65 -2.73
N MET A 74 -13.13 10.20 -3.01
CA MET A 74 -13.46 8.79 -3.21
C MET A 74 -12.60 8.12 -4.31
N GLN A 75 -12.47 8.74 -5.48
CA GLN A 75 -11.65 8.21 -6.58
C GLN A 75 -10.17 8.11 -6.19
N VAL A 76 -9.66 9.11 -5.47
CA VAL A 76 -8.29 9.10 -4.93
C VAL A 76 -8.12 7.97 -3.92
N ALA A 77 -9.07 7.76 -3.00
CA ALA A 77 -9.04 6.65 -2.07
C ALA A 77 -9.04 5.29 -2.77
N TYR A 78 -9.89 5.12 -3.79
CA TYR A 78 -9.88 3.91 -4.61
C TYR A 78 -8.58 3.72 -5.39
N SER A 79 -7.93 4.79 -5.85
CA SER A 79 -6.66 4.69 -6.57
C SER A 79 -5.54 4.20 -5.64
N TRP A 80 -5.50 4.68 -4.38
CA TRP A 80 -4.63 4.17 -3.33
C TRP A 80 -4.88 2.70 -3.01
N VAL A 81 -6.14 2.31 -2.80
CA VAL A 81 -6.52 0.91 -2.55
C VAL A 81 -6.02 0.02 -3.69
N LYS A 82 -6.29 0.39 -4.95
CA LYS A 82 -5.84 -0.36 -6.13
C LYS A 82 -4.31 -0.47 -6.18
N ALA A 83 -3.59 0.62 -5.91
CA ALA A 83 -2.13 0.64 -5.94
C ALA A 83 -1.52 -0.29 -4.89
N LEU A 84 -2.03 -0.24 -3.65
CA LEU A 84 -1.54 -1.08 -2.55
C LEU A 84 -1.89 -2.56 -2.75
N VAL A 85 -3.10 -2.88 -3.24
CA VAL A 85 -3.49 -4.25 -3.60
C VAL A 85 -2.59 -4.79 -4.71
N ARG A 86 -2.29 -4.00 -5.74
CA ARG A 86 -1.35 -4.39 -6.81
C ARG A 86 0.07 -4.61 -6.29
N ALA A 87 0.55 -3.75 -5.38
CA ALA A 87 1.85 -3.94 -4.75
C ALA A 87 1.90 -5.26 -3.95
N LYS A 88 0.86 -5.55 -3.16
CA LYS A 88 0.76 -6.82 -2.42
C LYS A 88 0.69 -8.03 -3.34
N ALA A 89 -0.09 -7.96 -4.42
CA ALA A 89 -0.19 -9.05 -5.39
C ALA A 89 1.16 -9.35 -6.05
N ARG A 90 1.90 -8.31 -6.48
CA ARG A 90 3.26 -8.45 -7.04
C ARG A 90 4.23 -9.06 -6.03
N TYR A 91 4.15 -8.64 -4.77
CA TYR A 91 4.95 -9.23 -3.70
C TYR A 91 4.67 -10.74 -3.54
N LEU A 92 3.40 -11.14 -3.50
CA LEU A 92 3.02 -12.55 -3.35
C LEU A 92 3.44 -13.40 -4.56
N MET A 93 3.30 -12.86 -5.79
CA MET A 93 3.77 -13.52 -7.00
C MET A 93 5.29 -13.74 -6.99
N ALA A 94 6.05 -12.73 -6.59
CA ALA A 94 7.51 -12.84 -6.45
C ALA A 94 7.91 -13.90 -5.42
N GLN A 95 7.21 -13.97 -4.28
CA GLN A 95 7.46 -15.02 -3.28
C GLN A 95 7.13 -16.43 -3.80
N ALA A 96 6.06 -16.57 -4.58
CA ALA A 96 5.70 -17.83 -5.20
C ALA A 96 6.79 -18.31 -6.18
N ASP A 97 7.28 -17.42 -7.05
CA ASP A 97 8.36 -17.72 -8.01
C ASP A 97 9.64 -18.20 -7.29
N ASP A 98 10.03 -17.52 -6.20
CA ASP A 98 11.21 -17.89 -5.40
C ASP A 98 11.03 -19.25 -4.73
N SER A 99 9.84 -19.53 -4.19
CA SER A 99 9.55 -20.83 -3.58
C SER A 99 9.62 -21.98 -4.59
N PHE A 100 9.20 -21.74 -5.84
CA PHE A 100 9.29 -22.73 -6.90
C PHE A 100 10.74 -22.97 -7.32
N ALA A 101 11.52 -21.90 -7.51
CA ALA A 101 12.93 -21.97 -7.87
C ALA A 101 13.77 -22.70 -6.82
N THR A 102 13.43 -22.57 -5.54
CA THR A 102 14.12 -23.27 -4.44
C THR A 102 13.74 -24.75 -4.40
N SER A 103 12.51 -25.11 -4.78
CA SER A 103 12.02 -26.49 -4.77
C SER A 103 12.58 -27.34 -5.92
N THR A 104 12.93 -26.73 -7.06
CA THR A 104 13.49 -27.46 -8.23
C THR A 104 14.96 -27.85 -8.07
N ILE A 105 15.71 -27.25 -7.13
CA ILE A 105 17.14 -27.54 -6.93
C ILE A 105 17.35 -28.85 -6.13
N TRP A 106 16.30 -29.38 -5.49
CA TRP A 106 16.38 -30.56 -4.62
C TRP A 106 15.70 -31.82 -5.17
N ASN A 107 15.41 -31.87 -6.49
CA ASN A 107 14.92 -33.08 -7.18
C ASN A 107 15.87 -33.51 -8.30
#